data_AF-A0A553NBG8-F1
#
_entry.id   AF-A0A553NBG8-F1
#
_cell.length_a   1.000
_cell.length_b   1.000
_cell.length_c   1.000
_cell.angle_alpha   90.00
_cell.angle_beta   90.00
_cell.angle_gamma   90.00
#
_symmetry.space_group_name_H-M   'P 1'
#
loop_
_entity.id
_entity.type
_entity.pdbx_description
1 polymer ?
#
loop_
_entity_poly.entity_id
_entity_poly.type
_entity_poly.pdbx_seq_one_letter_code
_entity_poly.pdbx_strand_id
1 'polypeptide(L)'
;MKHLILLTLSCLAMATASVKSRQADPCEDCKSGTESLFEYLQTPMEVTKQTDDLIKVACPEFENFGGCEVGVLDWWGELNKIYFSSPYSVSGVCTGMQACNGTTQAREWNCETCQSLISQVGDAMVLPESVDGTVELFNEDFCAAFDGEPQNACNIWVAEFTPVGMPVIANHIKKHKEESCNIVYDNVCMGGR
;
A
#
# COMPACT_ATOMS: atom_id res chain seq x y z
N MET A 1 45.97 32.49 58.31
CA MET A 1 44.62 32.81 57.83
C MET A 1 44.61 32.54 56.33
N LYS A 2 43.96 31.44 55.91
CA LYS A 2 42.85 31.43 54.93
C LYS A 2 43.24 32.25 53.68
N HIS A 3 43.52 31.64 52.53
CA HIS A 3 42.46 31.08 51.71
C HIS A 3 42.91 29.84 50.92
N LEU A 4 42.19 28.78 51.22
CA LEU A 4 42.11 27.48 50.59
C LEU A 4 41.51 27.66 49.17
N ILE A 5 42.31 27.61 48.11
CA ILE A 5 41.81 27.49 46.74
C ILE A 5 41.80 26.01 46.40
N LEU A 6 40.68 25.38 46.71
CA LEU A 6 40.34 24.01 46.34
C LEU A 6 40.31 23.90 44.81
N LEU A 7 41.27 23.16 44.26
CA LEU A 7 41.24 22.63 42.90
C LEU A 7 40.14 21.57 42.82
N THR A 8 38.90 21.99 42.53
CA THR A 8 37.84 21.07 42.16
C THR A 8 38.05 20.64 40.71
N LEU A 9 38.68 19.49 40.51
CA LEU A 9 38.57 18.70 39.28
C LEU A 9 37.09 18.34 39.08
N SER A 10 36.39 19.18 38.33
CA SER A 10 35.09 18.86 37.75
C SER A 10 35.33 17.85 36.62
N CYS A 11 35.20 16.56 36.94
CA CYS A 11 35.02 15.53 35.94
C CYS A 11 33.71 15.81 35.20
N LEU A 12 33.81 16.48 34.05
CA LEU A 12 32.73 16.58 33.09
C LEU A 12 32.55 15.18 32.47
N ALA A 13 31.81 14.31 33.16
CA ALA A 13 31.30 13.09 32.58
C ALA A 13 30.25 13.50 31.54
N MET A 14 30.70 13.69 30.29
CA MET A 14 29.81 13.71 29.14
C MET A 14 29.18 12.31 29.08
N ALA A 15 27.98 12.19 29.64
CA ALA A 15 27.10 11.08 29.33
C ALA A 15 26.82 11.16 27.84
N THR A 16 27.59 10.41 27.04
CA THR A 16 27.23 10.11 25.67
C THR A 16 25.97 9.26 25.75
N ALA A 17 24.82 9.93 25.76
CA ALA A 17 23.58 9.30 25.38
C ALA A 17 23.86 8.74 23.98
N SER A 18 24.12 7.44 23.92
CA SER A 18 24.18 6.73 22.67
C SER A 18 22.78 6.85 22.11
N VAL A 19 22.58 7.80 21.19
CA VAL A 19 21.43 7.78 20.28
C VAL A 19 21.59 6.47 19.56
N LYS A 20 20.93 5.44 20.08
CA LYS A 20 20.84 4.14 19.45
C LYS A 20 20.05 4.45 18.18
N SER A 21 20.77 4.67 17.06
CA SER A 21 20.11 4.78 15.76
C SER A 21 19.30 3.50 15.65
N ARG A 22 17.97 3.63 15.71
CA ARG A 22 17.10 2.52 15.36
C ARG A 22 17.51 2.21 13.93
N GLN A 23 18.20 1.09 13.72
CA GLN A 23 18.43 0.59 12.37
C GLN A 23 17.01 0.39 11.85
N ALA A 24 16.60 1.24 10.91
CA ALA A 24 15.25 1.21 10.38
C ALA A 24 15.01 -0.21 9.83
N ASP A 25 13.94 -0.86 10.27
CA ASP A 25 13.58 -2.19 9.77
C ASP A 25 12.86 -1.96 8.44
N PRO A 26 13.46 -2.32 7.30
CA PRO A 26 12.87 -2.00 6.01
C PRO A 26 11.53 -2.71 5.77
N CYS A 27 11.29 -3.84 6.45
CA CYS A 27 10.01 -4.52 6.40
C CYS A 27 8.93 -3.68 7.09
N GLU A 28 9.21 -3.18 8.29
CA GLU A 28 8.26 -2.38 9.05
C GLU A 28 8.04 -1.00 8.43
N ASP A 29 9.08 -0.40 7.85
CA ASP A 29 8.96 0.85 7.09
C ASP A 29 8.08 0.65 5.84
N CYS A 30 8.27 -0.48 5.13
CA CYS A 30 7.42 -0.82 3.99
C CYS A 30 5.95 -0.99 4.41
N LYS A 31 5.69 -1.73 5.49
CA LYS A 31 4.32 -1.95 5.97
C LYS A 31 3.66 -0.64 6.35
N SER A 32 4.34 0.18 7.16
CA SER A 32 3.83 1.50 7.58
C SER A 32 3.53 2.41 6.39
N GLY A 33 4.40 2.46 5.38
CA GLY A 33 4.18 3.25 4.17
C GLY A 33 3.04 2.69 3.31
N THR A 34 2.93 1.36 3.21
CA THR A 34 1.86 0.68 2.46
C THR A 34 0.51 0.87 3.12
N GLU A 35 0.42 0.77 4.46
CA GLU A 35 -0.79 1.06 5.24
C GLU A 35 -1.26 2.48 4.99
N SER A 36 -0.36 3.47 5.08
CA SER A 36 -0.68 4.88 4.82
C SER A 36 -1.19 5.11 3.39
N LEU A 37 -0.58 4.45 2.41
CA LEU A 37 -1.07 4.48 1.03
C LEU A 37 -2.44 3.83 0.89
N PHE A 38 -2.66 2.68 1.53
CA PHE A 38 -3.90 1.92 1.46
C PHE A 38 -5.06 2.66 2.15
N GLU A 39 -4.80 3.38 3.24
CA GLU A 39 -5.76 4.30 3.85
C GLU A 39 -6.18 5.41 2.88
N TYR A 40 -5.21 6.00 2.16
CA TYR A 40 -5.50 7.02 1.14
C TYR A 40 -6.36 6.47 -0.01
N LEU A 41 -6.05 5.28 -0.51
CA LEU A 41 -6.76 4.62 -1.61
C LEU A 41 -8.20 4.22 -1.27
N GLN A 42 -8.56 4.22 0.02
CA GLN A 42 -9.90 3.99 0.53
C GLN A 42 -10.71 5.28 0.71
N THR A 43 -10.13 6.46 0.47
CA THR A 43 -10.89 7.71 0.55
C THR A 43 -12.00 7.74 -0.52
N PRO A 44 -13.16 8.38 -0.26
CA PRO A 44 -14.28 8.38 -1.21
C PRO A 44 -13.92 8.91 -2.60
N MET A 45 -12.99 9.88 -2.66
CA MET A 45 -12.47 10.41 -3.92
C MET A 45 -11.69 9.35 -4.70
N GLU A 46 -10.77 8.63 -4.04
CA GLU A 46 -9.95 7.61 -4.70
C GLU A 46 -10.80 6.40 -5.10
N VAL A 47 -11.73 5.96 -4.26
CA VAL A 47 -12.69 4.91 -4.61
C VAL A 47 -13.48 5.30 -5.87
N THR A 48 -13.95 6.55 -5.96
CA THR A 48 -14.66 7.03 -7.16
C THR A 48 -13.77 7.00 -8.40
N LYS A 49 -12.52 7.47 -8.32
CA LYS A 49 -11.59 7.44 -9.46
C LYS A 49 -11.26 6.01 -9.89
N GLN A 50 -11.08 5.10 -8.94
CA GLN A 50 -10.80 3.69 -9.21
C GLN A 50 -12.00 3.00 -9.86
N THR A 51 -13.23 3.24 -9.37
CA THR A 51 -14.47 2.78 -10.01
C THR A 51 -14.52 3.23 -11.48
N ASP A 52 -14.24 4.50 -11.73
CA ASP A 52 -14.18 5.08 -13.06
C ASP A 52 -13.14 4.38 -13.96
N ASP A 53 -11.94 4.14 -13.44
CA ASP A 53 -10.86 3.45 -14.17
C ASP A 53 -11.21 1.98 -14.44
N LEU A 54 -11.81 1.26 -13.47
CA LEU A 54 -12.26 -0.12 -13.63
C LEU A 54 -13.36 -0.24 -14.70
N ILE A 55 -14.35 0.65 -14.70
CA ILE A 55 -15.41 0.65 -15.73
C ILE A 55 -14.81 0.92 -17.12
N LYS A 56 -13.89 1.89 -17.22
CA LYS A 56 -13.30 2.29 -18.50
C LYS A 56 -12.31 1.27 -19.07
N VAL A 57 -11.61 0.54 -18.20
CA VAL A 57 -10.47 -0.30 -18.61
C VAL A 57 -10.75 -1.80 -18.44
N ALA A 58 -11.35 -2.23 -17.33
CA ALA A 58 -11.61 -3.65 -17.08
C ALA A 58 -12.89 -4.13 -17.77
N CYS A 59 -14.00 -3.40 -17.66
CA CYS A 59 -15.28 -3.86 -18.18
C CYS A 59 -15.36 -4.12 -19.69
N PRO A 60 -14.59 -3.45 -20.57
CA PRO A 60 -14.51 -3.80 -21.99
C PRO A 60 -13.99 -5.23 -22.27
N GLU A 61 -13.29 -5.85 -21.32
CA GLU A 61 -12.75 -7.23 -21.46
C GLU A 61 -13.84 -8.30 -21.20
N PHE A 62 -15.02 -7.92 -20.71
CA PHE A 62 -16.11 -8.84 -20.39
C PHE A 62 -17.17 -8.81 -21.49
N GLU A 63 -17.71 -9.97 -21.86
CA GLU A 63 -18.77 -10.08 -22.88
C GLU A 63 -20.01 -9.24 -22.52
N ASN A 64 -20.35 -9.18 -21.23
CA ASN A 64 -21.44 -8.37 -20.71
C ASN A 64 -20.91 -7.10 -20.03
N PHE A 65 -20.56 -6.10 -20.84
CA PHE A 65 -20.11 -4.78 -20.37
C PHE A 65 -21.05 -4.17 -19.31
N GLY A 66 -22.36 -4.14 -19.57
CA GLY A 66 -23.34 -3.53 -18.66
C GLY A 66 -23.45 -4.27 -17.33
N GLY A 67 -23.29 -5.61 -17.35
CA GLY A 67 -23.20 -6.41 -16.13
C GLY A 67 -21.93 -6.09 -15.32
N CYS A 68 -20.78 -5.95 -15.99
CA CYS A 68 -19.54 -5.55 -15.31
C CYS A 68 -19.66 -4.14 -14.72
N GLU A 69 -20.19 -3.17 -15.47
CA GLU A 69 -20.34 -1.80 -15.00
C GLU A 69 -21.20 -1.72 -13.73
N VAL A 70 -22.35 -2.40 -13.72
CA VAL A 70 -23.21 -2.49 -12.53
C VAL A 70 -22.47 -3.18 -11.38
N GLY A 71 -21.77 -4.29 -11.63
CA GLY A 71 -21.00 -4.98 -10.60
C GLY A 71 -19.90 -4.11 -9.97
N VAL A 72 -19.18 -3.34 -10.79
CA VAL A 72 -18.14 -2.42 -10.29
C VAL A 72 -18.76 -1.28 -9.49
N LEU A 73 -19.88 -0.71 -9.94
CA LEU A 73 -20.58 0.37 -9.21
C LEU A 73 -21.13 -0.10 -7.86
N ASP A 74 -21.67 -1.31 -7.81
CA ASP A 74 -22.31 -1.85 -6.61
C ASP A 74 -21.30 -2.37 -5.59
N TRP A 75 -20.19 -2.98 -6.06
CA TRP A 75 -19.34 -3.80 -5.19
C TRP A 75 -17.90 -3.32 -5.03
N TRP A 76 -17.37 -2.44 -5.90
CA TRP A 76 -15.98 -2.01 -5.79
C TRP A 76 -15.66 -1.39 -4.44
N GLY A 77 -16.57 -0.58 -3.88
CA GLY A 77 -16.34 0.06 -2.58
C GLY A 77 -16.08 -0.94 -1.44
N GLU A 78 -16.79 -2.07 -1.42
CA GLU A 78 -16.61 -3.10 -0.38
C GLU A 78 -15.36 -3.94 -0.66
N LEU A 79 -15.14 -4.36 -1.91
CA LEU A 79 -13.94 -5.10 -2.31
C LEU A 79 -12.65 -4.29 -2.06
N ASN A 80 -12.67 -3.00 -2.38
CA ASN A 80 -11.61 -2.05 -2.10
C ASN A 80 -11.29 -2.04 -0.61
N LYS A 81 -12.31 -1.89 0.25
CA LYS A 81 -12.13 -1.85 1.70
C LYS A 81 -11.55 -3.17 2.23
N ILE A 82 -12.07 -4.32 1.78
CA ILE A 82 -11.56 -5.65 2.15
C ILE A 82 -10.08 -5.76 1.80
N TYR A 83 -9.73 -5.46 0.54
CA TYR A 83 -8.35 -5.57 0.07
C TYR A 83 -7.41 -4.63 0.81
N PHE A 84 -7.73 -3.33 0.87
CA PHE A 84 -6.83 -2.31 1.40
C PHE A 84 -6.81 -2.24 2.95
N SER A 85 -7.79 -2.82 3.64
CA SER A 85 -7.74 -2.98 5.10
C SER A 85 -7.07 -4.29 5.55
N SER A 86 -6.75 -5.18 4.62
CA SER A 86 -6.21 -6.50 4.96
C SER A 86 -4.71 -6.43 5.30
N PRO A 87 -4.30 -6.90 6.50
CA PRO A 87 -2.88 -7.01 6.84
C PRO A 87 -2.15 -8.03 5.95
N TYR A 88 -2.88 -8.97 5.34
CA TYR A 88 -2.33 -9.90 4.37
C TYR A 88 -1.95 -9.19 3.08
N SER A 89 -2.78 -8.28 2.58
CA SER A 89 -2.47 -7.47 1.40
C SER A 89 -1.24 -6.59 1.62
N VAL A 90 -1.15 -5.93 2.78
CA VAL A 90 0.04 -5.13 3.18
C VAL A 90 1.29 -6.00 3.21
N SER A 91 1.22 -7.15 3.88
CA SER A 91 2.36 -8.07 4.00
C SER A 91 2.75 -8.68 2.64
N GLY A 92 1.78 -8.97 1.78
CA GLY A 92 1.97 -9.47 0.42
C GLY A 92 2.75 -8.49 -0.44
N VAL A 93 2.33 -7.21 -0.45
CA VAL A 93 3.06 -6.12 -1.14
C VAL A 93 4.50 -6.03 -0.66
N CYS A 94 4.74 -5.98 0.65
CA CYS A 94 6.10 -5.83 1.18
C CYS A 94 6.98 -7.06 0.97
N THR A 95 6.38 -8.25 0.87
CA THR A 95 7.08 -9.47 0.46
C THR A 95 7.44 -9.43 -1.03
N GLY A 96 6.50 -9.04 -1.89
CA GLY A 96 6.72 -8.87 -3.33
C GLY A 96 7.79 -7.82 -3.66
N MET A 97 7.85 -6.74 -2.87
CA MET A 97 8.92 -5.74 -2.93
C MET A 97 10.26 -6.19 -2.34
N GLN A 98 10.32 -7.40 -1.76
CA GLN A 98 11.48 -7.96 -1.06
C GLN A 98 11.97 -7.12 0.14
N ALA A 99 11.16 -6.19 0.63
CA ALA A 99 11.50 -5.32 1.75
C ALA A 99 11.70 -6.13 3.05
N CYS A 100 10.92 -7.20 3.22
CA CYS A 100 11.01 -8.10 4.37
C CYS A 100 12.11 -9.18 4.27
N ASN A 101 12.82 -9.25 3.14
CA ASN A 101 13.88 -10.23 2.90
C ASN A 101 15.30 -9.66 3.09
N GLY A 102 15.42 -8.41 3.59
CA GLY A 102 16.69 -7.82 4.03
C GLY A 102 17.62 -7.31 2.92
N THR A 103 17.12 -7.10 1.70
CA THR A 103 17.95 -6.68 0.55
C THR A 103 17.88 -5.19 0.23
N THR A 104 17.05 -4.42 0.93
CA THR A 104 16.85 -2.99 0.66
C THR A 104 18.04 -2.17 1.14
N GLN A 105 18.78 -1.60 0.20
CA GLN A 105 19.83 -0.61 0.48
C GLN A 105 19.20 0.72 0.92
N ALA A 106 19.86 1.41 1.84
CA ALA A 106 19.52 2.79 2.17
C ALA A 106 19.59 3.67 0.91
N ARG A 107 18.47 4.26 0.51
CA ARG A 107 18.39 5.22 -0.59
C ARG A 107 18.24 6.63 -0.02
N GLU A 108 18.75 7.64 -0.73
CA GLU A 108 18.41 9.02 -0.43
C GLU A 108 16.90 9.20 -0.57
N TRP A 109 16.25 9.77 0.44
CA TRP A 109 14.81 9.95 0.45
C TRP A 109 14.44 11.26 -0.26
N ASN A 110 13.76 11.16 -1.40
CA ASN A 110 13.33 12.29 -2.22
C ASN A 110 12.10 11.94 -3.07
N CYS A 111 11.59 12.88 -3.87
CA CYS A 111 10.39 12.64 -4.69
C CYS A 111 10.56 11.48 -5.68
N GLU A 112 11.70 11.37 -6.36
CA GLU A 112 11.95 10.32 -7.36
C GLU A 112 11.96 8.93 -6.73
N THR A 113 12.65 8.78 -5.60
CA THR A 113 12.72 7.52 -4.85
C THR A 113 11.37 7.16 -4.25
N CYS A 114 10.60 8.14 -3.78
CA CYS A 114 9.21 7.92 -3.36
C CYS A 114 8.34 7.41 -4.51
N GLN A 115 8.35 8.10 -5.66
CA GLN A 115 7.54 7.71 -6.82
C GLN A 115 7.91 6.33 -7.35
N SER A 116 9.20 5.98 -7.29
CA SER A 116 9.69 4.64 -7.60
C SER A 116 9.16 3.59 -6.63
N LEU A 117 9.07 3.88 -5.32
CA LEU A 117 8.48 2.98 -4.33
C LEU A 117 6.98 2.79 -4.54
N ILE A 118 6.22 3.86 -4.75
CA ILE A 118 4.79 3.76 -5.08
C ILE A 118 4.57 2.93 -6.35
N SER A 119 5.45 3.08 -7.35
CA SER A 119 5.36 2.26 -8.57
C SER A 119 5.62 0.77 -8.29
N GLN A 120 6.61 0.47 -7.44
CA GLN A 120 6.92 -0.89 -7.00
C GLN A 120 5.79 -1.52 -6.17
N VAL A 121 5.06 -0.74 -5.37
CA VAL A 121 3.83 -1.23 -4.70
C VAL A 121 2.84 -1.72 -5.75
N GLY A 122 2.56 -0.91 -6.78
CA GLY A 122 1.68 -1.31 -7.87
C GLY A 122 2.19 -2.54 -8.63
N ASP A 123 3.50 -2.67 -8.83
CA ASP A 123 4.10 -3.88 -9.44
C ASP A 123 3.92 -5.13 -8.56
N ALA A 124 4.07 -5.00 -7.25
CA ALA A 124 3.91 -6.11 -6.32
C ALA A 124 2.44 -6.61 -6.27
N MET A 125 1.47 -5.70 -6.35
CA MET A 125 0.04 -6.04 -6.32
C MET A 125 -0.43 -6.92 -7.49
N VAL A 126 0.34 -6.99 -8.58
CA VAL A 126 -0.02 -7.74 -9.79
C VAL A 126 0.88 -8.96 -10.01
N LEU A 127 1.72 -9.31 -9.03
CA LEU A 127 2.40 -10.60 -9.04
C LEU A 127 1.35 -11.73 -9.01
N PRO A 128 1.58 -12.86 -9.71
CA PRO A 128 0.61 -13.95 -9.76
C PRO A 128 0.13 -14.39 -8.37
N GLU A 129 1.05 -14.55 -7.41
CA GLU A 129 0.74 -14.91 -6.03
C GLU A 129 -0.08 -13.85 -5.29
N SER A 130 0.07 -12.57 -5.63
CA SER A 130 -0.71 -11.49 -5.02
C SER A 130 -2.13 -11.45 -5.60
N VAL A 131 -2.29 -11.70 -6.90
CA VAL A 131 -3.60 -11.80 -7.55
C VAL A 131 -4.36 -13.02 -7.04
N ASP A 132 -3.71 -14.18 -6.97
CA ASP A 132 -4.30 -15.42 -6.45
C ASP A 132 -4.71 -15.23 -4.99
N GLY A 133 -3.84 -14.66 -4.15
CA GLY A 133 -4.17 -14.34 -2.76
C GLY A 133 -5.31 -13.32 -2.62
N THR A 134 -5.47 -12.40 -3.58
CA THR A 134 -6.60 -11.46 -3.62
C THR A 134 -7.92 -12.18 -3.94
N VAL A 135 -7.90 -13.14 -4.87
CA VAL A 135 -9.07 -13.98 -5.16
C VAL A 135 -9.48 -14.78 -3.93
N GLU A 136 -8.51 -15.38 -3.24
CA GLU A 136 -8.76 -16.11 -1.98
C GLU A 136 -9.37 -15.18 -0.92
N LEU A 137 -8.77 -14.01 -0.72
CA LEU A 137 -9.28 -13.00 0.22
C LEU A 137 -10.73 -12.60 -0.10
N PHE A 138 -11.06 -12.34 -1.36
CA PHE A 138 -12.43 -11.98 -1.73
C PHE A 138 -13.40 -13.16 -1.59
N ASN A 139 -12.98 -14.39 -1.87
CA ASN A 139 -13.82 -15.55 -1.62
C ASN A 139 -14.17 -15.69 -0.13
N GLU A 140 -13.18 -15.50 0.75
CA GLU A 140 -13.32 -15.67 2.20
C GLU A 140 -14.06 -14.52 2.88
N ASP A 141 -13.75 -13.27 2.53
CA ASP A 141 -14.25 -12.10 3.25
C ASP A 141 -15.46 -11.44 2.58
N PHE A 142 -15.58 -11.53 1.25
CA PHE A 142 -16.71 -10.95 0.51
C PHE A 142 -17.75 -12.02 0.14
N CYS A 143 -17.36 -13.04 -0.61
CA CYS A 143 -18.30 -14.02 -1.14
C CYS A 143 -18.91 -14.92 -0.06
N ALA A 144 -18.23 -15.12 1.07
CA ALA A 144 -18.76 -15.87 2.21
C ALA A 144 -19.98 -15.22 2.88
N ALA A 145 -20.30 -13.96 2.56
CA ALA A 145 -21.54 -13.32 2.99
C ALA A 145 -22.79 -13.88 2.31
N PHE A 146 -22.63 -14.62 1.21
CA PHE A 146 -23.70 -15.25 0.45
C PHE A 146 -23.76 -16.77 0.71
N ASP A 147 -24.87 -17.42 0.38
CA ASP A 147 -25.05 -18.86 0.45
C ASP A 147 -25.51 -19.47 -0.88
N GLY A 148 -25.23 -20.77 -1.08
CA GLY A 148 -25.71 -21.53 -2.24
C GLY A 148 -25.26 -20.97 -3.60
N GLU A 149 -26.20 -20.86 -4.54
CA GLU A 149 -25.93 -20.40 -5.92
C GLU A 149 -25.36 -18.97 -5.99
N PRO A 150 -25.88 -17.97 -5.23
CA PRO A 150 -25.24 -16.65 -5.12
C PRO A 150 -23.76 -16.67 -4.73
N GLN A 151 -23.38 -17.51 -3.77
CA GLN A 151 -21.98 -17.65 -3.37
C GLN A 151 -21.12 -18.23 -4.50
N ASN A 152 -21.62 -19.27 -5.17
CA ASN A 152 -20.92 -19.86 -6.31
C ASN A 152 -20.71 -18.84 -7.44
N ALA A 153 -21.74 -18.04 -7.74
CA ALA A 153 -21.65 -16.98 -8.75
C ALA A 153 -20.64 -15.90 -8.34
N CYS A 154 -20.62 -15.50 -7.06
CA CYS A 154 -19.63 -14.56 -6.54
C CYS A 154 -18.21 -15.10 -6.71
N ASN A 155 -17.95 -16.34 -6.29
CA ASN A 155 -16.64 -16.97 -6.37
C ASN A 155 -16.11 -17.03 -7.81
N ILE A 156 -16.98 -17.37 -8.77
CA ILE A 156 -16.63 -17.38 -10.20
C ILE A 156 -16.29 -15.96 -10.65
N TRP A 157 -17.14 -14.99 -10.32
CA TRP A 157 -16.95 -13.61 -10.75
C TRP A 157 -15.68 -12.99 -10.19
N VAL A 158 -15.35 -13.18 -8.90
CA VAL A 158 -14.10 -12.63 -8.33
C VAL A 158 -12.87 -13.31 -8.93
N ALA A 159 -12.94 -14.61 -9.26
CA ALA A 159 -11.85 -15.33 -9.92
C ALA A 159 -11.61 -14.84 -11.36
N GLU A 160 -12.66 -14.45 -12.08
CA GLU A 160 -12.55 -13.88 -13.44
C GLU A 160 -12.18 -12.39 -13.41
N PHE A 161 -12.75 -11.63 -12.48
CA PHE A 161 -12.59 -10.18 -12.41
C PHE A 161 -11.24 -9.75 -11.85
N THR A 162 -10.78 -10.38 -10.77
CA THR A 162 -9.56 -9.93 -10.06
C THR A 162 -8.31 -9.89 -10.95
N PRO A 163 -8.03 -10.90 -11.82
CA PRO A 163 -6.90 -10.84 -12.74
C PRO A 163 -6.95 -9.68 -13.74
N VAL A 164 -8.15 -9.16 -14.05
CA VAL A 164 -8.34 -8.01 -14.94
C VAL A 164 -8.34 -6.69 -14.15
N GLY A 165 -9.02 -6.66 -13.01
CA GLY A 165 -9.20 -5.47 -12.19
C GLY A 165 -7.94 -5.04 -11.44
N MET A 166 -7.17 -5.97 -10.88
CA MET A 166 -5.97 -5.64 -10.09
C MET A 166 -4.91 -4.87 -10.90
N PRO A 167 -4.61 -5.24 -12.17
CA PRO A 167 -3.78 -4.43 -13.04
C PRO A 167 -4.28 -2.99 -13.24
N VAL A 168 -5.60 -2.77 -13.32
CA VAL A 168 -6.17 -1.42 -13.43
C VAL A 168 -5.89 -0.61 -12.17
N ILE A 169 -6.08 -1.20 -10.99
CA ILE A 169 -5.80 -0.54 -9.71
C ILE A 169 -4.31 -0.26 -9.52
N ALA A 170 -3.45 -1.21 -9.86
CA ALA A 170 -2.00 -1.00 -9.85
C ALA A 170 -1.57 0.16 -10.77
N ASN A 171 -2.16 0.24 -11.96
CA ASN A 171 -1.91 1.34 -12.89
C ASN A 171 -2.48 2.66 -12.38
N HIS A 172 -3.63 2.65 -11.72
CA HIS A 172 -4.19 3.81 -11.04
C HIS A 172 -3.22 4.36 -9.98
N ILE A 173 -2.64 3.50 -9.14
CA ILE A 173 -1.63 3.88 -8.14
C ILE A 173 -0.39 4.49 -8.82
N LYS A 174 0.13 3.82 -9.87
CA LYS A 174 1.30 4.30 -10.63
C LYS A 174 1.06 5.65 -11.29
N LYS A 175 -0.15 5.90 -11.82
CA LYS A 175 -0.53 7.14 -12.49
C LYS A 175 -0.59 8.31 -11.50
N HIS A 176 -1.04 8.08 -10.28
CA HIS A 176 -1.21 9.11 -9.25
C HIS A 176 -0.06 9.14 -8.23
N LYS A 177 1.07 8.50 -8.53
CA LYS A 177 2.21 8.35 -7.61
C LYS A 177 2.74 9.65 -7.02
N GLU A 178 2.68 10.78 -7.73
CA GLU A 178 3.08 12.08 -7.19
C GLU A 178 2.13 12.56 -6.08
N GLU A 179 0.82 12.42 -6.32
CA GLU A 179 -0.22 12.74 -5.32
C GLU A 179 -0.05 11.83 -4.09
N SER A 180 0.11 10.51 -4.32
CA SER A 180 0.37 9.54 -3.25
C SER A 180 1.64 9.88 -2.46
N CYS A 181 2.73 10.28 -3.12
CA CYS A 181 3.95 10.69 -2.44
C CYS A 181 3.76 11.91 -1.56
N ASN A 182 3.01 12.91 -2.01
CA ASN A 182 2.76 14.10 -1.21
C ASN A 182 1.87 13.82 0.00
N ILE A 183 0.94 12.87 -0.12
CA ILE A 183 0.00 12.52 0.95
C ILE A 183 0.66 11.59 1.97
N VAL A 184 1.40 10.58 1.52
CA VAL A 184 2.02 9.58 2.40
C VAL A 184 3.30 10.11 3.06
N TYR A 185 4.02 11.02 2.40
CA TYR A 185 5.36 11.45 2.83
C TYR A 185 5.52 12.98 2.91
N ASP A 186 4.58 13.66 3.57
CA ASP A 186 4.70 15.07 3.97
C ASP A 186 5.10 16.03 2.83
N ASN A 187 4.44 15.93 1.67
CA ASN A 187 4.69 16.79 0.51
C ASN A 187 6.13 16.71 -0.05
N VAL A 188 6.76 15.53 0.00
CA VAL A 188 8.13 15.30 -0.52
C VAL A 188 8.35 15.72 -1.98
N CYS A 189 7.30 15.81 -2.79
CA CYS A 189 7.38 16.28 -4.18
C CYS A 189 7.13 17.79 -4.35
N MET A 190 6.75 18.51 -3.29
CA MET A 190 6.58 19.97 -3.31
C MET A 190 7.93 20.69 -3.13
N GLY A 191 8.78 20.60 -4.15
CA GLY A 191 10.09 21.29 -4.17
C GLY A 191 10.85 21.20 -5.49
N GLY A 192 10.33 20.49 -6.49
CA GLY A 192 10.99 20.23 -7.78
C GLY A 192 10.23 20.76 -9.00
N ARG A 193 9.68 21.97 -8.92
CA ARG A 193 9.19 22.71 -10.10
C ARG A 193 10.14 23.86 -10.44
#